data_AF-A0A257YXR2-F1
#
_entry.id   AF-A0A257YXR2-F1
#
_cell.length_a   1.000
_cell.length_b   1.000
_cell.length_c   1.000
_cell.angle_alpha   90.00
_cell.angle_beta   90.00
_cell.angle_gamma   90.00
#
_symmetry.space_group_name_H-M   'P 1'
#
loop_
_entity.id
_entity.type
_entity.pdbx_description
1 polymer ?
#
loop_
_entity_poly.entity_id
_entity_poly.type
_entity_poly.pdbx_seq_one_letter_code
_entity_poly.pdbx_strand_id
1 'polypeptide(L)'
;AAFSYAALHLGLYVLDQGGNLYVVGREIVLRVYLAIGAIGLLLLLALAATSFDSVIRRMGGKRWLALHQLVYLIAPLAILHFLIQSKLDVTEAVLMGGLLMLLAFYRLAHRFFPPLDPARALAAGLAAGACTALLEVGWYAGTTGIDPRLVWEANFTPSLGISPAWWVTGTGLAVAVAAVVWQRVKPSRKARGPGSSARKGAEGKAAHDKRAQEKPAKDKARLGVGAT
;
A
#
# COMPACT_ATOMS: atom_id res chain seq x y z
N ALA A 1 -1.10 -6.71 -13.00
CA ALA A 1 0.34 -6.40 -12.90
C ALA A 1 1.10 -7.48 -12.13
N ALA A 2 0.93 -7.61 -10.80
CA ALA A 2 1.68 -8.58 -9.99
C ALA A 2 1.57 -10.04 -10.49
N PHE A 3 0.36 -10.53 -10.76
CA PHE A 3 0.15 -11.87 -11.33
C PHE A 3 0.86 -12.03 -12.69
N SER A 4 0.77 -11.04 -13.58
CA SER A 4 1.42 -11.08 -14.90
C SER A 4 2.95 -11.22 -14.78
N TYR A 5 3.56 -10.48 -13.84
CA TYR A 5 4.99 -10.60 -13.56
C TYR A 5 5.35 -11.97 -12.99
N ALA A 6 4.56 -12.49 -12.05
CA ALA A 6 4.77 -13.81 -11.46
C ALA A 6 4.58 -14.95 -12.49
N ALA A 7 3.61 -14.82 -13.40
CA ALA A 7 3.39 -15.76 -14.50
C ALA A 7 4.54 -15.71 -15.51
N LEU A 8 5.05 -14.52 -15.83
CA LEU A 8 6.25 -14.35 -16.65
C LEU A 8 7.47 -14.97 -15.98
N HIS A 9 7.64 -14.77 -14.67
CA HIS A 9 8.70 -15.40 -13.89
C HIS A 9 8.66 -16.93 -13.96
N LEU A 10 7.49 -17.55 -13.78
CA LEU A 10 7.33 -18.99 -14.01
C LEU A 10 7.63 -19.38 -15.47
N GLY A 11 7.19 -18.57 -16.43
CA GLY A 11 7.48 -18.78 -17.85
C GLY A 11 8.98 -18.80 -18.15
N LEU A 12 9.75 -17.87 -17.58
CA LEU A 12 11.21 -17.85 -17.70
C LEU A 12 11.85 -19.11 -17.09
N TYR A 13 11.34 -19.57 -15.94
CA TYR A 13 11.80 -20.83 -15.34
C TYR A 13 11.50 -22.05 -16.23
N VAL A 14 10.32 -22.10 -16.85
CA VAL A 14 9.96 -23.16 -17.81
C VAL A 14 10.92 -23.16 -19.00
N LEU A 15 11.27 -21.98 -19.51
CA LEU A 15 12.23 -21.83 -20.61
C LEU A 15 13.64 -22.26 -20.20
N ASP A 16 14.07 -21.91 -18.98
CA ASP A 16 15.36 -22.36 -18.39
C ASP A 16 15.45 -23.88 -18.29
N GLN A 17 14.33 -24.56 -18.02
CA GLN A 17 14.23 -26.04 -18.03
C GLN A 17 14.05 -26.63 -19.44
N GLY A 18 14.34 -25.86 -20.50
CA GLY A 18 14.23 -26.30 -21.89
C GLY A 18 12.79 -26.52 -22.36
N GLY A 19 11.80 -25.92 -21.70
CA GLY A 19 10.38 -26.10 -22.02
C GLY A 19 9.77 -27.41 -21.52
N ASN A 20 10.51 -28.21 -20.74
CA ASN A 20 10.02 -29.50 -20.26
C ASN A 20 9.11 -29.35 -19.03
N LEU A 21 7.80 -29.29 -19.27
CA LEU A 21 6.79 -29.13 -18.22
C LEU A 21 6.78 -30.26 -17.18
N TYR A 22 7.17 -31.49 -17.58
CA TYR A 22 7.24 -32.62 -16.66
C TYR A 22 8.36 -32.42 -15.63
N VAL A 23 9.54 -31.99 -16.08
CA VAL A 23 10.67 -31.67 -15.18
C VAL A 23 10.29 -30.51 -14.27
N VAL A 24 9.72 -29.44 -14.82
CA VAL A 24 9.26 -28.28 -14.03
C VAL A 24 8.30 -28.71 -12.92
N GLY A 25 7.26 -29.47 -13.26
CA GLY A 25 6.28 -29.94 -12.27
C GLY A 25 6.91 -30.82 -11.19
N ARG A 26 7.82 -31.72 -11.58
CA ARG A 26 8.55 -32.57 -10.65
C ARG A 26 9.43 -31.76 -9.69
N GLU A 27 10.21 -30.81 -10.20
CA GLU A 27 11.07 -29.96 -9.36
C GLU A 27 10.27 -29.06 -8.42
N ILE A 28 9.11 -28.55 -8.87
CA ILE A 28 8.20 -27.76 -8.03
C ILE A 28 7.74 -28.56 -6.80
N VAL A 29 7.39 -29.84 -6.99
CA VAL A 29 6.91 -30.70 -5.90
C VAL A 29 8.06 -31.13 -4.99
N LEU A 30 9.23 -31.41 -5.55
CA LEU A 30 10.37 -31.94 -4.79
C LEU A 30 11.13 -30.86 -4.01
N ARG A 31 11.03 -29.59 -4.40
CA ARG A 31 11.78 -28.49 -3.76
C ARG A 31 10.85 -27.53 -3.04
N VAL A 32 10.99 -27.48 -1.71
CA VAL A 32 10.14 -26.67 -0.82
C VAL A 32 10.06 -25.20 -1.27
N TYR A 33 11.16 -24.57 -1.66
CA TYR A 33 11.14 -23.17 -2.09
C TYR A 33 10.30 -22.97 -3.36
N LEU A 34 10.36 -23.88 -4.35
CA LEU A 34 9.50 -23.80 -5.53
C LEU A 34 8.03 -24.07 -5.18
N ALA A 35 7.76 -25.03 -4.29
CA ALA A 35 6.40 -25.31 -3.83
C ALA A 35 5.75 -24.06 -3.20
N ILE A 36 6.48 -23.35 -2.34
CA ILE A 36 6.02 -22.08 -1.74
C ILE A 36 5.70 -21.04 -2.81
N GLY A 37 6.59 -20.88 -3.80
CA GLY A 37 6.37 -19.97 -4.93
C GLY A 37 5.14 -20.34 -5.77
N ALA A 38 4.95 -21.63 -6.05
CA ALA A 38 3.81 -22.16 -6.78
C ALA A 38 2.49 -21.93 -6.03
N ILE A 39 2.45 -22.14 -4.71
CA ILE A 39 1.29 -21.80 -3.88
C ILE A 39 0.97 -20.31 -3.98
N GLY A 40 1.98 -19.45 -3.85
CA GLY A 40 1.82 -17.99 -4.01
C GLY A 40 1.25 -17.61 -5.38
N LEU A 41 1.74 -18.24 -6.45
CA LEU A 41 1.25 -18.02 -7.81
C LEU A 41 -0.21 -18.47 -7.98
N LEU A 42 -0.60 -19.62 -7.42
CA LEU A 42 -1.98 -20.11 -7.46
C LEU A 42 -2.94 -19.18 -6.69
N LEU A 43 -2.51 -18.66 -5.54
CA LEU A 43 -3.28 -17.66 -4.81
C LEU A 43 -3.42 -16.36 -5.61
N LEU A 44 -2.34 -15.88 -6.25
CA LEU A 44 -2.40 -14.72 -7.14
C LEU A 44 -3.29 -14.96 -8.36
N LEU A 45 -3.29 -16.18 -8.92
CA LEU A 45 -4.17 -16.57 -10.01
C LEU A 45 -5.64 -16.48 -9.59
N ALA A 46 -5.98 -16.93 -8.38
CA ALA A 46 -7.33 -16.82 -7.84
C ALA A 46 -7.78 -15.35 -7.70
N LEU A 47 -6.89 -14.46 -7.23
CA LEU A 47 -7.17 -13.02 -7.15
C LEU A 47 -7.32 -12.39 -8.54
N ALA A 48 -6.46 -12.77 -9.50
CA ALA A 48 -6.52 -12.28 -10.87
C ALA A 48 -7.80 -12.72 -11.58
N ALA A 49 -8.18 -13.99 -11.45
CA ALA A 49 -9.40 -14.55 -12.02
C ALA A 49 -10.68 -13.94 -11.43
N THR A 50 -10.61 -13.39 -10.22
CA THR A 50 -11.75 -12.73 -9.54
C THR A 50 -11.73 -11.20 -9.63
N SER A 51 -10.83 -10.63 -10.43
CA SER A 51 -10.73 -9.18 -10.65
C SER A 51 -11.66 -8.63 -11.73
N PHE A 52 -12.50 -9.46 -12.37
CA PHE A 52 -13.46 -9.01 -13.38
C PHE A 52 -14.76 -8.50 -12.75
N ASP A 53 -15.29 -7.38 -13.25
CA ASP A 53 -16.54 -6.78 -12.77
C ASP A 53 -17.73 -7.75 -12.78
N SER A 54 -17.78 -8.64 -13.77
CA SER A 54 -18.80 -9.68 -13.88
C SER A 54 -18.74 -10.69 -12.72
N VAL A 55 -17.53 -11.05 -12.27
CA VAL A 55 -17.32 -11.99 -11.15
C VAL A 55 -17.60 -11.30 -9.82
N ILE A 56 -17.18 -10.04 -9.66
CA ILE A 56 -17.45 -9.23 -8.47
C ILE A 56 -18.95 -9.11 -8.21
N ARG A 57 -19.72 -8.80 -9.26
CA ARG A 57 -21.18 -8.70 -9.19
C ARG A 57 -21.86 -10.03 -8.85
N ARG A 58 -21.34 -11.15 -9.32
CA ARG A 58 -21.89 -12.50 -9.06
C ARG A 58 -21.57 -13.01 -7.66
N MET A 59 -20.36 -12.76 -7.16
CA MET A 59 -19.88 -13.27 -5.87
C MET A 59 -20.35 -12.41 -4.68
N GLY A 60 -20.58 -11.13 -4.92
CA GLY A 60 -20.93 -10.15 -3.91
C GLY A 60 -19.69 -9.59 -3.19
N GLY A 61 -19.74 -8.29 -2.87
CA GLY A 61 -18.57 -7.54 -2.37
C GLY A 61 -17.95 -8.09 -1.08
N LYS A 62 -18.74 -8.69 -0.18
CA LYS A 62 -18.23 -9.26 1.08
C LYS A 62 -17.31 -10.46 0.86
N ARG A 63 -17.73 -11.42 0.02
CA ARG A 63 -16.94 -12.63 -0.30
C ARG A 63 -15.72 -12.27 -1.15
N TRP A 64 -15.89 -11.35 -2.10
CA TRP A 64 -14.79 -10.83 -2.89
C TRP A 64 -13.71 -10.17 -2.02
N LEU A 65 -14.10 -9.36 -1.04
CA LEU A 65 -13.17 -8.72 -0.11
C LEU A 65 -12.43 -9.76 0.74
N ALA A 66 -13.14 -10.78 1.26
CA ALA A 66 -12.51 -11.85 2.04
C ALA A 66 -11.47 -12.63 1.21
N LEU A 67 -11.77 -12.91 -0.06
CA LEU A 67 -10.81 -13.55 -0.97
C LEU A 67 -9.61 -12.64 -1.24
N HIS A 68 -9.84 -11.34 -1.46
CA HIS A 68 -8.75 -10.40 -1.73
C HIS A 68 -7.89 -10.09 -0.49
N GLN A 69 -8.37 -10.38 0.72
CA GLN A 69 -7.54 -10.35 1.93
C GLN A 69 -6.42 -11.41 1.92
N LEU A 70 -6.49 -12.42 1.06
CA LEU A 70 -5.36 -13.36 0.86
C LEU A 70 -4.08 -12.64 0.43
N VAL A 71 -4.14 -11.41 -0.09
CA VAL A 71 -2.93 -10.61 -0.38
C VAL A 71 -2.02 -10.46 0.85
N TYR A 72 -2.58 -10.41 2.05
CA TYR A 72 -1.83 -10.34 3.30
C TYR A 72 -1.09 -11.63 3.64
N LEU A 73 -1.52 -12.76 3.08
CA LEU A 73 -0.81 -14.04 3.15
C LEU A 73 0.19 -14.19 2.00
N ILE A 74 -0.20 -13.80 0.78
CA ILE A 74 0.61 -13.89 -0.44
C ILE A 74 1.90 -13.07 -0.30
N ALA A 75 1.83 -11.84 0.23
CA ALA A 75 2.99 -10.97 0.31
C ALA A 75 4.11 -11.54 1.22
N PRO A 76 3.84 -11.98 2.47
CA PRO A 76 4.83 -12.70 3.26
C PRO A 76 5.32 -13.99 2.61
N LEU A 77 4.44 -14.74 1.93
CA LEU A 77 4.82 -15.98 1.25
C LEU A 77 5.80 -15.73 0.10
N ALA A 78 5.63 -14.62 -0.63
CA ALA A 78 6.55 -14.20 -1.68
C ALA A 78 7.94 -13.80 -1.11
N ILE A 79 7.96 -13.09 0.02
CA ILE A 79 9.23 -12.78 0.71
C ILE A 79 9.91 -14.06 1.21
N LEU A 80 9.14 -15.00 1.79
CA LEU A 80 9.68 -16.28 2.26
C LEU A 80 10.24 -17.12 1.10
N HIS A 81 9.54 -17.19 -0.03
CA HIS A 81 10.03 -17.83 -1.24
C HIS A 81 11.37 -17.24 -1.67
N PHE A 82 11.46 -15.90 -1.70
CA PHE A 82 12.68 -15.20 -2.10
C PHE A 82 13.83 -15.42 -1.10
N LEU A 83 13.56 -15.40 0.21
CA LEU A 83 14.54 -15.66 1.26
C LEU A 83 15.13 -17.07 1.16
N ILE A 84 14.30 -18.12 1.04
CA ILE A 84 14.79 -19.50 0.95
C ILE A 84 15.53 -19.75 -0.38
N GLN A 85 15.11 -19.08 -1.46
CA GLN A 85 15.79 -19.17 -2.75
C GLN A 85 17.18 -18.50 -2.73
N SER A 86 17.35 -17.47 -1.92
CA SER A 86 18.58 -16.70 -1.78
C SER A 86 19.62 -17.54 -1.01
N LYS A 87 20.64 -18.02 -1.72
CA LYS A 87 21.60 -19.00 -1.16
C LYS A 87 22.65 -18.40 -0.24
N LEU A 88 23.31 -17.31 -0.67
CA LEU A 88 24.45 -16.73 0.05
C LEU A 88 24.18 -15.27 0.43
N ASP A 89 23.66 -14.50 -0.52
CA ASP A 89 23.30 -13.10 -0.32
C ASP A 89 21.78 -12.98 -0.21
N VAL A 90 21.30 -12.63 0.99
CA VAL A 90 19.87 -12.41 1.27
C VAL A 90 19.53 -10.92 1.37
N THR A 91 20.50 -10.03 1.10
CA THR A 91 20.38 -8.57 1.27
C THR A 91 19.13 -8.04 0.57
N GLU A 92 18.93 -8.41 -0.69
CA GLU A 92 17.78 -7.96 -1.48
C GLU A 92 16.46 -8.52 -0.92
N ALA A 93 16.41 -9.80 -0.57
CA ALA A 93 15.22 -10.43 -0.02
C ALA A 93 14.82 -9.82 1.34
N VAL A 94 15.81 -9.56 2.21
CA VAL A 94 15.60 -8.91 3.51
C VAL A 94 15.17 -7.45 3.33
N LEU A 95 15.75 -6.72 2.37
CA LEU A 95 15.32 -5.37 2.04
C LEU A 95 13.85 -5.32 1.62
N MET A 96 13.43 -6.20 0.70
CA MET A 96 12.03 -6.28 0.26
C MET A 96 11.11 -6.68 1.42
N GLY A 97 11.54 -7.60 2.29
CA GLY A 97 10.85 -7.95 3.52
C GLY A 97 10.68 -6.77 4.46
N GLY A 98 11.75 -6.00 4.68
CA GLY A 98 11.74 -4.82 5.52
C GLY A 98 10.84 -3.69 5.00
N LEU A 99 10.81 -3.47 3.67
CA LEU A 99 9.87 -2.53 3.04
C LEU A 99 8.42 -2.99 3.19
N LEU A 100 8.15 -4.30 3.09
CA LEU A 100 6.83 -4.87 3.38
C LEU A 100 6.43 -4.64 4.84
N MET A 101 7.36 -4.86 5.78
CA MET A 101 7.14 -4.59 7.21
C MET A 101 6.87 -3.12 7.47
N LEU A 102 7.62 -2.21 6.83
CA LEU A 102 7.38 -0.77 6.92
C LEU A 102 5.95 -0.41 6.53
N LEU A 103 5.47 -0.93 5.40
CA LEU A 103 4.11 -0.70 4.94
C LEU A 103 3.07 -1.30 5.89
N ALA A 104 3.36 -2.49 6.44
CA ALA A 104 2.51 -3.13 7.44
C ALA A 104 2.41 -2.31 8.73
N PHE A 105 3.53 -1.79 9.24
CA PHE A 105 3.57 -0.91 10.41
C PHE A 105 2.79 0.38 10.17
N TYR A 106 2.93 1.02 9.01
CA TYR A 106 2.13 2.20 8.67
C TYR A 106 0.63 1.90 8.67
N ARG A 107 0.24 0.75 8.11
CA ARG A 107 -1.16 0.33 8.09
C ARG A 107 -1.69 0.05 9.49
N LEU A 108 -0.89 -0.60 10.34
CA LEU A 108 -1.24 -0.92 11.72
C LEU A 108 -1.37 0.34 12.57
N ALA A 109 -0.42 1.27 12.45
CA ALA A 109 -0.44 2.56 13.13
C ALA A 109 -1.67 3.38 12.72
N HIS A 110 -2.04 3.39 11.44
CA HIS A 110 -3.26 4.05 10.96
C HIS A 110 -4.54 3.39 11.49
N ARG A 111 -4.54 2.06 11.68
CA ARG A 111 -5.70 1.31 12.14
C ARG A 111 -6.00 1.54 13.62
N PHE A 112 -4.97 1.58 14.46
CA PHE A 112 -5.11 1.70 15.92
C PHE A 112 -5.03 3.13 16.44
N PHE A 113 -4.26 4.01 15.79
CA PHE A 113 -4.02 5.38 16.26
C PHE A 113 -4.20 6.43 15.16
N PRO A 114 -5.43 6.69 14.68
CA PRO A 114 -5.69 7.84 13.81
C PRO A 114 -5.56 9.15 14.60
N PRO A 115 -4.92 10.23 14.09
CA PRO A 115 -4.26 10.36 12.78
C PRO A 115 -2.78 9.91 12.75
N LEU A 116 -2.26 9.58 11.57
CA LEU A 116 -0.82 9.36 11.32
C LEU A 116 -0.06 10.69 11.43
N ASP A 117 0.38 11.01 12.64
CA ASP A 117 1.30 12.11 12.93
C ASP A 117 2.72 11.76 12.43
N PRO A 118 3.51 12.71 11.87
CA PRO A 118 4.91 12.51 11.54
C PRO A 118 5.75 11.74 12.55
N ALA A 119 5.54 11.94 13.86
CA ALA A 119 6.23 11.18 14.91
C ALA A 119 5.92 9.68 14.85
N ARG A 120 4.66 9.32 14.57
CA ARG A 120 4.24 7.91 14.39
C ARG A 120 4.78 7.33 13.09
N ALA A 121 4.87 8.15 12.05
CA ALA A 121 5.47 7.73 10.78
C ALA A 121 6.99 7.44 10.95
N LEU A 122 7.68 8.26 11.74
CA LEU A 122 9.08 8.02 12.10
C LEU A 122 9.23 6.77 12.97
N ALA A 123 8.38 6.61 14.00
CA ALA A 123 8.41 5.44 14.88
C ALA A 123 8.18 4.13 14.10
N ALA A 124 7.25 4.12 13.14
CA ALA A 124 7.05 2.97 12.25
C ALA A 124 8.28 2.70 11.36
N GLY A 125 8.96 3.75 10.87
CA GLY A 125 10.22 3.65 10.13
C GLY A 125 11.36 3.02 10.93
N LEU A 126 11.54 3.49 12.16
CA LEU A 126 12.54 2.95 13.10
C LEU A 126 12.22 1.49 13.48
N ALA A 127 10.96 1.18 13.80
CA ALA A 127 10.52 -0.16 14.14
C ALA A 127 10.72 -1.13 12.96
N ALA A 128 10.38 -0.71 11.74
CA ALA A 128 10.59 -1.51 10.54
C ALA A 128 12.08 -1.80 10.30
N GLY A 129 12.94 -0.78 10.42
CA GLY A 129 14.39 -0.97 10.29
C GLY A 129 14.97 -1.91 11.34
N ALA A 130 14.58 -1.75 12.61
CA ALA A 130 15.01 -2.62 13.70
C ALA A 130 14.57 -4.08 13.45
N CYS A 131 13.31 -4.29 13.06
CA CYS A 131 12.85 -5.63 12.72
C CYS A 131 13.54 -6.20 11.47
N THR A 132 13.93 -5.36 10.51
CA THR A 132 14.69 -5.79 9.32
C THR A 132 16.08 -6.28 9.72
N ALA A 133 16.77 -5.56 10.60
CA ALA A 133 18.07 -6.01 11.14
C ALA A 133 17.93 -7.33 11.90
N LEU A 134 16.90 -7.47 12.75
CA LEU A 134 16.64 -8.72 13.48
C LEU A 134 16.29 -9.88 12.54
N LEU A 135 15.57 -9.61 11.46
CA LEU A 135 15.25 -10.61 10.44
C LEU A 135 16.53 -11.12 9.76
N GLU A 136 17.44 -10.22 9.38
CA GLU A 136 18.74 -10.58 8.79
C GLU A 136 19.57 -11.44 9.74
N VAL A 137 19.74 -10.97 10.98
CA VAL A 137 20.51 -11.67 12.03
C VAL A 137 19.91 -13.05 12.30
N GLY A 138 18.59 -13.12 12.49
CA GLY A 138 17.89 -14.37 12.75
C GLY A 138 17.99 -15.35 11.57
N TRP A 139 17.92 -14.84 10.33
CA TRP A 139 18.04 -15.67 9.14
C TRP A 139 19.42 -16.31 9.03
N TYR A 140 20.49 -15.50 9.10
CA TYR A 140 21.86 -16.02 9.03
C TYR A 140 22.17 -16.97 10.18
N ALA A 141 21.78 -16.61 11.41
CA ALA A 141 21.97 -17.48 12.56
C ALA A 141 21.28 -18.84 12.40
N GLY A 142 20.03 -18.85 11.91
CA GLY A 142 19.22 -20.07 11.78
C GLY A 142 19.59 -20.96 10.59
N THR A 143 20.05 -20.37 9.48
CA THR A 143 20.29 -21.12 8.22
C THR A 143 21.76 -21.45 7.97
N THR A 144 22.66 -20.57 8.40
CA THR A 144 24.11 -20.70 8.12
C THR A 144 24.93 -21.02 9.37
N GLY A 145 24.38 -20.83 10.57
CA GLY A 145 25.08 -21.03 11.83
C GLY A 145 26.15 -19.96 12.13
N ILE A 146 26.17 -18.85 11.38
CA ILE A 146 27.03 -17.70 11.66
C ILE A 146 26.62 -17.08 13.00
N ASP A 147 27.59 -16.67 13.82
CA ASP A 147 27.33 -15.98 15.08
C ASP A 147 26.44 -14.74 14.86
N PRO A 148 25.26 -14.66 15.49
CA PRO A 148 24.36 -13.52 15.40
C PRO A 148 25.05 -12.17 15.65
N ARG A 149 26.05 -12.17 16.53
CA ARG A 149 26.78 -10.96 16.89
C ARG A 149 27.58 -10.39 15.72
N LEU A 150 28.18 -11.25 14.90
CA LEU A 150 28.94 -10.81 13.72
C LEU A 150 28.03 -10.16 12.68
N VAL A 151 26.84 -10.72 12.47
CA VAL A 151 25.84 -10.16 11.55
C VAL A 151 25.27 -8.85 12.08
N TRP A 152 25.08 -8.75 13.40
CA TRP A 152 24.70 -7.51 14.05
C TRP A 152 25.77 -6.43 13.91
N GLU A 153 27.05 -6.75 14.13
CA GLU A 153 28.16 -5.80 13.97
C GLU A 153 28.35 -5.40 12.50
N ALA A 154 28.12 -6.33 11.56
CA ALA A 154 28.14 -6.03 10.12
C ALA A 154 27.09 -4.98 9.74
N ASN A 155 25.93 -4.95 10.43
CA ASN A 155 24.89 -3.94 10.20
C ASN A 155 25.35 -2.49 10.49
N PHE A 156 26.42 -2.32 11.27
CA PHE A 156 26.99 -1.02 11.64
C PHE A 156 28.33 -0.73 10.98
N THR A 157 28.75 -1.54 10.01
CA THR A 157 30.07 -1.46 9.39
C THR A 157 29.93 -1.05 7.92
N PRO A 158 29.98 0.27 7.60
CA PRO A 158 29.71 0.76 6.24
C PRO A 158 30.69 0.24 5.18
N SER A 159 31.87 -0.21 5.59
CA SER A 159 32.87 -0.81 4.69
C SER A 159 32.44 -2.14 4.09
N LEU A 160 31.43 -2.81 4.67
CA LEU A 160 30.84 -4.04 4.14
C LEU A 160 29.62 -3.79 3.25
N GLY A 161 29.21 -2.53 3.07
CA GLY A 161 28.02 -2.12 2.34
C GLY A 161 26.95 -1.49 3.24
N ILE A 162 25.90 -0.94 2.62
CA ILE A 162 24.76 -0.37 3.35
C ILE A 162 23.76 -1.49 3.63
N SER A 163 23.57 -1.80 4.90
CA SER A 163 22.68 -2.87 5.31
C SER A 163 21.21 -2.58 4.98
N PRO A 164 20.38 -3.61 4.71
CA PRO A 164 18.97 -3.46 4.39
C PRO A 164 18.19 -2.63 5.43
N ALA A 165 18.53 -2.76 6.71
CA ALA A 165 17.90 -2.03 7.80
C ALA A 165 17.99 -0.50 7.61
N TRP A 166 19.14 0.01 7.18
CA TRP A 166 19.36 1.44 6.95
C TRP A 166 18.55 1.97 5.77
N TRP A 167 18.42 1.18 4.69
CA TRP A 167 17.56 1.52 3.57
C TRP A 167 16.10 1.63 3.99
N VAL A 168 15.62 0.70 4.81
CA VAL A 168 14.24 0.69 5.32
C VAL A 168 13.99 1.87 6.25
N THR A 169 14.90 2.12 7.20
CA THR A 169 14.80 3.28 8.11
C THR A 169 14.87 4.60 7.35
N GLY A 170 15.80 4.73 6.39
CA GLY A 170 15.94 5.91 5.54
C GLY A 170 14.69 6.17 4.72
N THR A 171 14.09 5.12 4.16
CA THR A 171 12.80 5.21 3.45
C THR A 171 11.68 5.67 4.38
N GLY A 172 11.60 5.10 5.60
CA GLY A 172 10.61 5.52 6.59
C GLY A 172 10.76 6.97 7.05
N LEU A 173 12.01 7.42 7.23
CA LEU A 173 12.32 8.81 7.55
C LEU A 173 11.94 9.75 6.40
N ALA A 174 12.26 9.40 5.15
CA ALA A 174 11.90 10.18 3.97
C ALA A 174 10.38 10.37 3.86
N VAL A 175 9.60 9.31 4.12
CA VAL A 175 8.13 9.38 4.17
C VAL A 175 7.65 10.29 5.29
N ALA A 176 8.25 10.21 6.49
CA ALA A 176 7.90 11.09 7.61
C ALA A 176 8.17 12.57 7.30
N VAL A 177 9.34 12.88 6.72
CA VAL A 177 9.70 14.24 6.28
C VAL A 177 8.73 14.73 5.21
N ALA A 178 8.45 13.92 4.19
CA ALA A 178 7.50 14.26 3.14
C ALA A 178 6.11 14.53 3.73
N ALA A 179 5.67 13.76 4.73
CA ALA A 179 4.39 13.99 5.42
C ALA A 179 4.37 15.34 6.15
N VAL A 180 5.45 15.71 6.85
CA VAL A 180 5.57 17.04 7.50
C VAL A 180 5.46 18.14 6.46
N VAL A 181 6.24 18.06 5.38
CA VAL A 181 6.25 19.08 4.32
C VAL A 181 4.85 19.19 3.70
N TRP A 182 4.20 18.07 3.40
CA TRP A 182 2.87 18.06 2.80
C TRP A 182 1.80 18.68 3.72
N GLN A 183 1.91 18.47 5.03
CA GLN A 183 1.03 19.09 6.02
C GLN A 183 1.23 20.61 6.12
N ARG A 184 2.46 21.10 5.90
CA ARG A 184 2.78 22.54 5.88
C ARG A 184 2.30 23.22 4.59
N VAL A 185 2.33 22.52 3.46
CA VAL A 185 1.96 23.06 2.14
C VAL A 185 0.45 22.99 1.89
N LYS A 186 -0.28 22.04 2.47
CA LYS A 186 -1.75 21.99 2.32
C LYS A 186 -2.38 23.22 2.97
N PRO A 187 -3.07 24.10 2.20
CA PRO A 187 -3.83 25.19 2.79
C PRO A 187 -4.87 24.58 3.71
N SER A 188 -4.86 24.96 4.98
CA SER A 188 -5.85 24.51 5.95
C SER A 188 -7.23 24.83 5.37
N ARG A 189 -7.99 23.80 5.00
CA ARG A 189 -9.37 23.92 4.49
C ARG A 189 -10.33 24.31 5.63
N LYS A 190 -9.84 25.07 6.62
CA LYS A 190 -10.49 25.47 7.86
C LYS A 190 -10.89 26.95 7.87
N ALA A 191 -11.07 27.55 6.69
CA ALA A 191 -11.62 28.90 6.53
C ALA A 191 -12.98 28.93 5.80
N ARG A 192 -13.69 27.80 5.72
CA ARG A 192 -15.12 27.80 5.34
C ARG A 192 -15.95 27.52 6.59
N GLY A 193 -16.02 28.51 7.46
CA GLY A 193 -16.87 28.45 8.65
C GLY A 193 -18.35 28.22 8.26
N PRO A 194 -19.16 27.65 9.17
CA PRO A 194 -20.58 27.33 8.93
C PRO A 194 -21.42 28.51 8.40
N GLY A 195 -20.98 29.75 8.63
CA GLY A 195 -21.70 30.97 8.21
C GLY A 195 -21.65 31.27 6.71
N SER A 196 -20.71 30.73 5.93
CA SER A 196 -20.58 31.09 4.49
C SER A 196 -21.68 30.49 3.62
N SER A 197 -22.19 29.31 3.96
CA SER A 197 -23.26 28.63 3.20
C SER A 197 -24.63 29.23 3.55
N ALA A 198 -24.88 29.45 4.84
CA ALA A 198 -26.12 30.07 5.32
C ALA A 198 -26.30 31.51 4.82
N ARG A 199 -25.22 32.31 4.80
CA ARG A 199 -25.27 33.70 4.30
C ARG A 199 -25.54 33.76 2.79
N LYS A 200 -24.93 32.87 1.99
CA LYS A 200 -25.22 32.77 0.55
C LYS A 200 -26.65 32.29 0.26
N GLY A 201 -27.18 31.38 1.09
CA GLY A 201 -28.57 30.94 0.99
C GLY A 201 -29.57 32.05 1.32
N ALA A 202 -29.29 32.85 2.36
CA ALA A 202 -30.12 33.99 2.75
C ALA A 202 -30.08 35.12 1.71
N GLU A 203 -28.89 35.44 1.16
CA GLU A 203 -28.72 36.44 0.10
C GLU A 203 -29.41 36.01 -1.20
N GLY A 204 -29.31 34.73 -1.58
CA GLY A 204 -30.01 34.20 -2.76
C GLY A 204 -31.52 34.22 -2.62
N LYS A 205 -32.05 33.91 -1.42
CA LYS A 205 -33.50 33.97 -1.14
C LYS A 205 -34.02 35.40 -1.13
N ALA A 206 -33.30 36.34 -0.52
CA ALA A 206 -33.66 37.75 -0.52
C ALA A 206 -33.65 38.38 -1.92
N ALA A 207 -32.68 37.99 -2.78
CA ALA A 207 -32.63 38.43 -4.17
C ALA A 207 -33.79 37.86 -5.01
N HIS A 208 -34.17 36.60 -4.77
CA HIS A 208 -35.31 35.97 -5.43
C HIS A 208 -36.64 36.64 -5.02
N ASP A 209 -36.84 36.90 -3.73
CA ASP A 209 -38.05 37.55 -3.22
C ASP A 209 -38.19 39.01 -3.70
N LYS A 210 -37.08 39.78 -3.75
CA LYS A 210 -37.08 41.13 -4.35
C LYS A 210 -37.45 41.10 -5.84
N ARG A 211 -36.92 40.13 -6.60
CA ARG A 211 -37.21 39.99 -8.02
C ARG A 211 -38.65 39.53 -8.29
N ALA A 212 -39.23 38.73 -7.38
CA ALA A 212 -40.63 38.34 -7.43
C ALA A 212 -41.59 39.50 -7.10
N GLN A 213 -41.18 40.44 -6.23
CA GLN A 213 -41.96 41.65 -5.91
C GLN A 213 -41.87 42.76 -6.98
N GLU A 214 -40.72 42.91 -7.65
CA GLU A 214 -40.57 43.90 -8.73
C GLU A 214 -41.31 43.52 -10.03
N LYS A 215 -41.45 42.23 -10.31
CA LYS A 215 -42.08 41.72 -11.55
C LYS A 215 -43.52 42.24 -11.75
N PRO A 216 -44.45 42.13 -10.77
CA PRO A 216 -45.81 42.62 -10.94
C PRO A 216 -45.90 44.16 -10.97
N ALA A 217 -44.96 44.88 -10.36
CA ALA A 217 -44.92 46.35 -10.40
C ALA A 217 -44.48 46.88 -11.77
N LYS A 218 -43.47 46.24 -12.39
CA LYS A 218 -43.02 46.56 -13.75
C LYS A 218 -44.05 46.12 -14.81
N ASP A 219 -44.73 44.99 -14.63
CA ASP A 219 -45.80 44.56 -15.54
C ASP A 219 -47.02 45.49 -15.47
N LYS A 220 -47.42 45.98 -14.29
CA LYS A 220 -48.49 46.99 -14.16
C LYS A 220 -48.12 48.34 -14.81
N ALA A 221 -46.87 48.78 -14.69
CA ALA A 221 -46.38 49.99 -15.35
C ALA A 221 -46.29 49.84 -16.89
N ARG A 222 -46.05 48.62 -17.39
CA ARG A 222 -45.95 48.31 -18.83
C ARG A 222 -47.29 48.08 -19.51
N LEU A 223 -48.32 47.71 -18.74
CA LEU A 223 -49.70 47.49 -19.23
C LEU A 223 -50.59 48.73 -19.17
N GLY A 224 -50.10 49.89 -18.71
CA GLY A 224 -50.84 51.15 -18.80
C GLY A 224 -52.19 51.16 -18.07
N VAL A 225 -52.37 50.37 -17.03
CA VAL A 225 -53.60 50.38 -16.24
C VAL A 225 -53.46 51.44 -15.14
N GLY A 226 -53.65 52.69 -15.57
CA GLY A 226 -53.96 53.80 -14.68
C GLY A 226 -55.35 53.62 -14.10
N ALA A 227 -55.47 53.94 -12.81
CA ALA A 227 -56.70 53.88 -12.04
C ALA A 227 -57.84 54.68 -12.68
N THR A 228 -59.00 54.03 -12.75
CA THR A 228 -60.33 54.64 -12.58
C THR A 228 -61.15 53.69 -11.73
#